data_AF-A0A1C5DZY4-F1
#
_entry.id   AF-A0A1C5DZY4-F1
#
_cell.length_a   1.000
_cell.length_b   1.000
_cell.length_c   1.000
_cell.angle_alpha   90.00
_cell.angle_beta   90.00
_cell.angle_gamma   90.00
#
_symmetry.space_group_name_H-M   'P 1'
#
loop_
_entity.id
_entity.type
_entity.pdbx_description
1 polymer ?
#
loop_
_entity_poly.entity_id
_entity_poly.type
_entity_poly.pdbx_seq_one_letter_code
_entity_poly.pdbx_strand_id
1 'polypeptide(L)'
;MYDGSALILYALRQEIGESAFDRLERSWVKKHQDSNAATADFVRLASQTAGRDLTSFFDGWLYGEKTPPMPGHPDWHSAKPDGQR
;
A
#
# COMPACT_ATOMS: atom_id res chain seq x y z
N MET A 1 -1.17 13.96 -8.43
CA MET A 1 -1.50 13.36 -7.11
C MET A 1 -2.39 12.11 -7.24
N TYR A 2 -2.29 11.35 -8.33
CA TYR A 2 -3.00 10.07 -8.50
C TYR A 2 -2.04 8.91 -8.78
N ASP A 3 -0.76 9.19 -9.01
CA ASP A 3 0.23 8.17 -9.35
C ASP A 3 0.76 7.41 -8.13
N GLY A 4 0.86 8.08 -6.98
CA GLY A 4 1.41 7.49 -5.75
C GLY A 4 0.49 6.46 -5.08
N SER A 5 -0.82 6.68 -5.10
CA SER A 5 -1.79 5.80 -4.43
C SER A 5 -1.88 4.42 -5.10
N ALA A 6 -1.83 4.35 -6.44
CA ALA A 6 -1.79 3.10 -7.18
C ALA A 6 -0.48 2.32 -6.94
N LEU A 7 0.64 3.04 -6.79
CA LEU A 7 1.96 2.47 -6.49
C LEU A 7 2.01 1.77 -5.13
N ILE A 8 1.42 2.37 -4.09
CA ILE A 8 1.38 1.78 -2.74
C ILE A 8 0.59 0.47 -2.77
N LEU A 9 -0.53 0.41 -3.51
CA LEU A 9 -1.32 -0.81 -3.64
C LEU A 9 -0.55 -1.91 -4.38
N TYR A 10 0.16 -1.56 -5.45
CA TYR A 10 1.01 -2.51 -6.16
C TYR A 10 2.14 -3.04 -5.27
N ALA A 11 2.85 -2.15 -4.57
CA ALA A 11 3.90 -2.52 -3.64
C ALA A 11 3.36 -3.40 -2.50
N LEU A 12 2.16 -3.10 -1.99
CA LEU A 12 1.50 -3.92 -0.99
C LEU A 12 1.21 -5.32 -1.53
N ARG A 13 0.69 -5.44 -2.75
CA ARG A 13 0.46 -6.73 -3.40
C ARG A 13 1.75 -7.55 -3.53
N GLN A 14 2.88 -6.92 -3.83
CA GLN A 14 4.18 -7.60 -3.84
C GLN A 14 4.64 -8.00 -2.42
N GLU A 15 4.37 -7.16 -1.42
CA GLU A 15 4.78 -7.40 -0.03
C GLU A 15 3.99 -8.54 0.63
N ILE A 16 2.66 -8.57 0.48
CA ILE A 16 1.79 -9.56 1.15
C ILE A 16 1.43 -10.74 0.24
N GLY A 17 1.73 -10.64 -1.06
CA GLY A 17 1.35 -11.60 -2.08
C GLY A 17 -0.09 -11.43 -2.57
N GLU A 18 -0.35 -11.91 -3.78
CA GLU A 18 -1.65 -11.78 -4.46
C GLU A 18 -2.81 -12.38 -3.68
N SER A 19 -2.66 -13.59 -3.12
CA SER A 19 -3.75 -14.25 -2.39
C SER A 19 -4.15 -13.52 -1.10
N ALA A 20 -3.21 -12.87 -0.42
CA ALA A 20 -3.51 -12.07 0.76
C ALA A 20 -4.11 -10.71 0.36
N PHE A 21 -3.60 -10.12 -0.73
CA PHE A 21 -4.13 -8.88 -1.29
C PHE A 21 -5.60 -9.02 -1.73
N ASP A 22 -5.94 -10.10 -2.43
CA ASP A 22 -7.33 -10.39 -2.82
C ASP A 22 -8.27 -10.50 -1.60
N ARG A 23 -7.79 -11.12 -0.51
CA ARG A 23 -8.56 -11.24 0.74
C ARG A 23 -8.73 -9.87 1.41
N LEU A 24 -7.68 -9.06 1.40
CA LEU A 24 -7.69 -7.70 1.92
C LEU A 24 -8.70 -6.83 1.19
N GLU A 25 -8.66 -6.79 -0.15
CA GLU A 25 -9.57 -5.98 -0.97
C GLU A 25 -11.03 -6.36 -0.73
N ARG A 26 -11.35 -7.66 -0.74
CA ARG A 26 -12.71 -8.14 -0.47
C ARG A 26 -13.19 -7.76 0.93
N SER A 27 -12.32 -7.89 1.92
CA SER A 27 -12.62 -7.53 3.31
C SER A 27 -12.79 -6.02 3.47
N TRP A 28 -11.96 -5.24 2.78
CA TRP A 28 -11.99 -3.78 2.80
C TRP A 28 -13.29 -3.24 2.20
N VAL A 29 -13.65 -3.69 0.99
CA VAL A 29 -14.90 -3.29 0.32
C VAL A 29 -16.11 -3.64 1.17
N LYS A 30 -16.14 -4.84 1.76
CA LYS A 30 -17.24 -5.28 2.64
C LYS A 30 -17.37 -4.41 3.90
N LYS A 31 -16.27 -3.87 4.42
CA LYS A 31 -16.22 -3.15 5.70
C LYS A 31 -16.35 -1.64 5.55
N HIS A 32 -15.93 -1.09 4.41
CA HIS A 32 -15.86 0.36 4.17
C HIS A 32 -16.84 0.90 3.12
N GLN A 33 -17.81 0.09 2.69
CA GLN A 33 -18.90 0.56 1.83
C GLN A 33 -19.74 1.72 2.42
N ASP A 34 -19.67 1.98 3.74
CA ASP A 34 -20.52 2.93 4.47
C ASP A 34 -19.77 3.87 5.44
N SER A 35 -18.46 4.12 5.30
CA SER A 35 -17.73 4.98 6.26
C SER A 35 -16.52 5.71 5.70
N ASN A 36 -16.19 6.83 6.36
CA ASN A 36 -14.98 7.64 6.11
C ASN A 36 -13.75 6.83 6.51
N ALA A 37 -13.26 6.00 5.59
CA ALA A 37 -12.23 5.01 5.85
C ALA A 37 -10.91 5.70 6.21
N ALA A 38 -10.47 5.54 7.47
CA ALA A 38 -9.17 6.04 7.89
C ALA A 38 -8.07 5.10 7.38
N THR A 39 -6.97 5.68 6.90
CA THR A 39 -5.77 4.93 6.50
C THR A 39 -5.31 3.95 7.58
N ALA A 40 -5.48 4.30 8.86
CA ALA A 40 -5.17 3.43 9.99
C ALA A 40 -5.97 2.11 10.01
N ASP A 41 -7.24 2.13 9.62
CA ASP A 41 -8.05 0.90 9.51
C ASP A 41 -7.55 0.00 8.38
N PHE A 42 -7.11 0.61 7.27
CA PHE A 42 -6.53 -0.13 6.14
C PHE A 42 -5.25 -0.83 6.57
N VAL A 43 -4.33 -0.10 7.20
CA VAL A 43 -3.07 -0.64 7.73
C VAL A 43 -3.35 -1.80 8.68
N ARG A 44 -4.28 -1.62 9.62
CA ARG A 44 -4.65 -2.66 10.58
C ARG A 44 -5.23 -3.90 9.90
N LEU A 45 -6.12 -3.74 8.94
CA LEU A 45 -6.71 -4.86 8.20
C LEU A 45 -5.66 -5.59 7.34
N ALA A 46 -4.77 -4.83 6.71
CA ALA A 46 -3.66 -5.38 5.93
C ALA A 46 -2.72 -6.21 6.82
N SER A 47 -2.33 -5.67 7.99
CA SER A 47 -1.48 -6.38 8.95
C SER A 47 -2.13 -7.70 9.43
N GLN A 48 -3.42 -7.67 9.73
CA GLN A 48 -4.17 -8.88 10.12
C GLN A 48 -4.22 -9.92 8.99
N THR A 49 -4.43 -9.46 7.75
CA THR A 49 -4.53 -10.34 6.58
C THR A 49 -3.18 -10.96 6.22
N ALA A 50 -2.10 -10.20 6.37
CA ALA A 50 -0.73 -10.64 6.15
C ALA A 50 -0.15 -11.45 7.32
N GLY A 51 -0.79 -11.44 8.49
CA GLY A 51 -0.31 -12.10 9.70
C GLY A 51 0.96 -11.47 10.30
N ARG A 52 1.30 -10.24 9.92
CA ARG A 52 2.46 -9.48 10.40
C ARG A 52 2.17 -7.99 10.41
N ASP A 53 2.91 -7.22 11.20
CA ASP A 53 2.75 -5.78 11.26
C ASP A 53 3.31 -5.11 9.99
N LEU A 54 2.44 -4.40 9.26
CA LEU A 54 2.77 -3.63 8.06
C LEU A 54 2.86 -2.12 8.33
N THR A 55 2.75 -1.67 9.58
CA THR A 55 2.75 -0.24 9.92
C THR A 55 3.99 0.46 9.38
N SER A 56 5.18 -0.12 9.57
CA SER A 56 6.43 0.45 9.05
C SER A 56 6.50 0.48 7.52
N PHE A 57 5.88 -0.50 6.84
CA PHE A 57 5.76 -0.49 5.39
C PHE A 57 4.92 0.71 4.95
N PHE A 58 3.71 0.83 5.49
CA PHE A 58 2.81 1.93 5.14
C PHE A 58 3.38 3.29 5.54
N ASP A 59 4.07 3.40 6.66
CA ASP A 59 4.70 4.64 7.12
C ASP A 59 5.72 5.15 6.08
N GLY A 60 6.62 4.27 5.61
CA GLY A 60 7.60 4.60 4.58
C GLY A 60 6.98 4.93 3.22
N TRP A 61 5.85 4.31 2.88
CA TRP A 61 5.16 4.52 1.61
C TRP A 61 4.20 5.73 1.60
N LEU A 62 3.61 6.09 2.75
CA LEU A 62 2.63 7.18 2.89
C LEU A 62 3.26 8.51 3.32
N TYR A 63 4.22 8.44 4.25
CA TYR A 63 4.85 9.62 4.86
C TYR A 63 6.30 9.80 4.40
N GLY A 64 6.87 8.84 3.67
CA GLY A 64 8.20 8.97 3.10
C GLY A 64 8.26 10.11 2.09
N GLU A 65 9.24 11.00 2.24
CA GLU A 65 9.52 12.09 1.28
C GLU A 65 9.89 11.56 -0.11
N LYS A 66 10.36 10.30 -0.19
CA LYS A 66 10.69 9.59 -1.42
C LYS A 66 10.03 8.21 -1.40
N THR A 67 9.55 7.78 -2.56
CA THR A 67 9.03 6.43 -2.77
C THR A 67 10.12 5.40 -2.44
N PRO A 68 9.92 4.50 -1.45
CA PRO A 68 10.90 3.48 -1.10
C PRO A 68 11.06 2.45 -2.24
N PRO A 69 12.14 1.64 -2.22
CA PRO A 69 12.33 0.59 -3.22
C PRO A 69 11.16 -0.38 -3.21
N MET A 70 10.74 -0.81 -4.40
CA MET A 70 9.58 -1.66 -4.55
C MET A 70 9.90 -3.11 -4.11
N PRO A 71 9.09 -3.72 -3.23
CA PRO A 71 9.27 -5.12 -2.86
C PRO A 71 9.25 -6.02 -4.09
N GLY A 72 10.20 -6.96 -4.18
CA GLY A 72 10.34 -7.87 -5.32
C GLY A 72 10.94 -7.27 -6.59
N HIS A 73 11.23 -5.97 -6.62
CA HIS A 73 11.82 -5.29 -7.78
C HIS A 73 13.06 -4.46 -7.35
N PRO A 74 14.23 -5.09 -7.19
CA PRO A 74 15.45 -4.40 -6.77
C PRO A 74 15.95 -3.37 -7.80
N ASP A 75 15.62 -3.55 -9.08
CA ASP A 75 15.96 -2.63 -10.17
C ASP A 75 15.04 -1.39 -10.26
N TRP A 76 14.02 -1.32 -9.40
CA TRP A 76 13.11 -0.18 -9.36
C TRP A 76 13.83 1.04 -8.76
N HIS A 77 14.25 1.96 -9.61
CA HIS A 77 14.65 3.29 -9.21
C HIS A 77 13.41 4.16 -9.19
N SER A 78 12.95 4.56 -8.00
CA SER A 78 11.82 5.47 -7.83
C SER A 78 12.01 6.72 -8.68
N ALA A 79 11.39 6.72 -9.86
CA ALA A 79 11.29 7.91 -10.66
C ALA A 79 10.58 8.94 -9.77
N LYS A 80 11.25 10.06 -9.50
CA LYS A 80 10.60 11.24 -8.94
C LYS A 80 9.29 11.42 -9.71
N PRO A 81 8.15 11.72 -9.06
CA PRO A 81 6.97 12.11 -9.82
C PRO A 81 7.43 13.26 -10.71
N ASP A 82 7.37 13.05 -12.03
CA ASP A 82 7.76 14.04 -13.01
C ASP A 82 6.80 15.21 -12.87
N GLY A 83 7.23 16.16 -12.06
CA GLY A 83 6.62 17.47 -11.91
C GLY A 83 7.50 18.48 -12.61
N GLN A 84 7.71 18.35 -13.92
CA GLN A 84 8.18 19.45 -14.78
C GLN A 84 8.01 19.00 -16.25
N ARG A 85 6.99 19.43 -17.00
CA ARG A 85 6.81 20.82 -17.44
C ARG A 85 5.58 20.93 -18.36
#